data_AF-A0A5P3XE38-F1
#
_entry.id   AF-A0A5P3XE38-F1
#
_cell.length_a   1.000
_cell.length_b   1.000
_cell.length_c   1.000
_cell.angle_alpha   90.00
_cell.angle_beta   90.00
_cell.angle_gamma   90.00
#
_symmetry.space_group_name_H-M   'P 1'
#
loop_
_entity.id
_entity.type
_entity.pdbx_description
1 polymer ?
#
loop_
_entity_poly.entity_id
_entity_poly.type
_entity_poly.pdbx_seq_one_letter_code
_entity_poly.pdbx_strand_id
1 'polypeptide(L)'
;MIADIVPEKFVAEAMYEELKNKLNSNDSILIPRGANSRDFLVDKLSEICTVKEVHTYKTEIEDKYKEEIIALLNENNVDYITFTSSSTVSNFIDIIGVDNILERADVGDMR
;
A
#
# COMPACT_ATOMS: atom_id res chain seq x y z
N MET A 1 9.17 17.46 -18.38
CA MET A 1 7.94 17.99 -17.77
C MET A 1 7.99 17.60 -16.31
N ILE A 2 7.76 18.54 -15.40
CA ILE A 2 7.69 18.28 -13.95
C ILE A 2 6.25 18.50 -13.51
N ALA A 3 5.84 17.85 -12.42
CA ALA A 3 4.51 18.08 -11.85
C ALA A 3 4.43 19.48 -11.25
N ASP A 4 3.26 20.12 -11.36
CA ASP A 4 3.01 21.44 -10.80
C ASP A 4 2.85 21.42 -9.27
N ILE A 5 2.48 20.27 -8.71
CA ILE A 5 2.32 20.03 -7.27
C ILE A 5 3.01 18.71 -6.94
N VAL A 6 3.92 18.77 -5.97
CA VAL A 6 4.56 17.60 -5.36
C VAL A 6 4.45 17.78 -3.86
N PRO A 7 3.79 16.86 -3.12
CA PRO A 7 3.60 17.00 -1.69
C PRO A 7 4.92 16.79 -0.94
N GLU A 8 5.08 17.44 0.21
CA GLU A 8 6.26 17.27 1.07
C GLU A 8 6.46 15.81 1.50
N LYS A 9 5.35 15.07 1.65
CA LYS A 9 5.34 13.63 1.95
C LYS A 9 4.58 12.89 0.86
N PHE A 10 5.11 11.74 0.45
CA PHE A 10 4.49 10.87 -0.56
C PHE A 10 3.31 10.05 0.02
N VAL A 11 2.33 10.73 0.60
CA VAL A 11 1.12 10.14 1.19
C VAL A 11 -0.13 10.92 0.78
N ALA A 12 -1.29 10.24 0.78
CA ALA A 12 -2.57 10.79 0.36
C ALA A 12 -2.97 12.04 1.17
N GLU A 13 -2.69 12.03 2.46
CA GLU A 13 -2.98 13.12 3.40
C GLU A 13 -2.24 14.39 3.04
N ALA A 14 -0.96 14.30 2.70
CA ALA A 14 -0.15 15.45 2.30
C ALA A 14 -0.61 16.02 0.95
N MET A 15 -1.00 15.15 0.01
CA MET A 15 -1.57 15.60 -1.26
C MET A 15 -2.90 16.35 -1.06
N TYR A 16 -3.76 15.89 -0.15
CA TYR A 16 -5.00 16.59 0.18
C TYR A 16 -4.74 18.00 0.73
N GLU A 17 -3.77 18.13 1.65
CA GLU A 17 -3.41 19.43 2.24
C GLU A 17 -2.95 20.46 1.20
N GLU A 18 -2.18 20.03 0.19
CA GLU A 18 -1.74 20.88 -0.93
C GLU A 18 -2.90 21.33 -1.82
N LEU A 19 -3.90 20.46 -2.02
CA LEU A 19 -4.98 20.68 -2.98
C LEU A 19 -6.21 21.38 -2.39
N LYS A 20 -6.56 21.14 -1.13
CA LYS A 20 -7.87 21.54 -0.55
C LYS A 20 -8.17 23.03 -0.66
N ASN A 21 -7.15 23.89 -0.59
CA ASN A 21 -7.30 25.34 -0.65
C ASN A 21 -7.17 25.91 -2.08
N LYS A 22 -6.85 25.06 -3.06
CA LYS A 22 -6.72 25.44 -4.47
C LYS A 22 -7.96 25.07 -5.29
N LEU A 23 -8.85 24.28 -4.71
CA LEU A 23 -10.02 23.72 -5.37
C LEU A 23 -11.31 24.40 -4.91
N ASN A 24 -12.31 24.38 -5.79
CA ASN A 24 -13.66 24.85 -5.51
C ASN A 24 -14.71 23.90 -6.13
N SER A 25 -15.98 24.12 -5.81
CA SER A 25 -17.08 23.23 -6.20
C SER A 25 -17.32 23.11 -7.71
N ASN A 26 -16.83 24.05 -8.51
CA ASN A 26 -16.95 23.98 -9.97
C ASN A 26 -15.82 23.17 -10.63
N ASP A 27 -14.81 22.77 -9.85
CA ASP A 27 -13.70 21.98 -10.37
C ASP A 27 -14.11 20.50 -10.53
N SER A 28 -13.30 19.77 -11.30
CA SER A 28 -13.45 18.34 -11.47
C SER A 28 -12.08 17.67 -11.49
N ILE A 29 -11.94 16.57 -10.75
CA ILE A 29 -10.67 15.85 -10.57
C ILE A 29 -10.82 14.43 -11.09
N LEU A 30 -9.80 13.95 -11.80
CA LEU A 30 -9.63 12.56 -12.19
C LEU A 30 -8.52 11.93 -11.35
N ILE A 31 -8.80 10.82 -10.67
CA ILE A 31 -7.82 10.09 -9.86
C ILE A 31 -7.58 8.70 -10.44
N PRO A 32 -6.53 8.50 -11.26
CA PRO A 32 -6.08 7.18 -11.65
C PRO A 32 -5.32 6.52 -10.49
N ARG A 33 -5.80 5.39 -9.97
CA ARG A 33 -5.16 4.68 -8.84
C ARG A 33 -5.37 3.18 -8.87
N GLY A 34 -4.69 2.46 -7.99
CA GLY A 34 -4.91 1.03 -7.78
C GLY A 34 -6.24 0.76 -7.07
N ALA A 35 -6.91 -0.33 -7.45
CA ALA A 35 -8.19 -0.76 -6.88
C ALA A 35 -8.10 -1.04 -5.36
N ASN A 36 -6.94 -1.49 -4.86
CA ASN A 36 -6.72 -1.79 -3.44
C ASN A 36 -6.15 -0.62 -2.63
N SER A 37 -6.05 0.59 -3.22
CA SER A 37 -5.51 1.75 -2.51
C SER A 37 -6.50 2.22 -1.41
N ARG A 38 -6.06 3.16 -0.56
CA ARG A 38 -6.91 3.75 0.50
C ARG A 38 -7.84 4.83 -0.06
N ASP A 39 -9.08 4.88 0.41
CA ASP A 39 -10.12 5.79 -0.13
C ASP A 39 -10.01 7.24 0.30
N PHE A 40 -9.20 7.52 1.33
CA PHE A 40 -9.04 8.84 1.96
C PHE A 40 -9.00 10.03 0.98
N LEU A 41 -8.16 9.98 -0.06
CA LEU A 41 -8.00 11.12 -0.98
C LEU A 41 -9.24 11.34 -1.85
N VAL A 42 -9.88 10.26 -2.30
CA VAL A 42 -11.11 10.31 -3.09
C VAL A 42 -12.22 10.88 -2.22
N ASP A 43 -12.39 10.35 -1.02
CA ASP A 43 -13.44 10.79 -0.09
C ASP A 43 -13.29 12.28 0.25
N LYS A 44 -12.09 12.71 0.66
CA LYS A 44 -11.85 14.08 1.11
C LYS A 44 -11.92 15.12 0.00
N LEU A 45 -11.52 14.79 -1.22
CA LEU A 45 -11.66 15.70 -2.36
C LEU A 45 -13.11 15.76 -2.88
N SER A 46 -13.87 14.67 -2.72
CA SER A 46 -15.29 14.62 -3.08
C SER A 46 -16.16 15.52 -2.19
N GLU A 47 -15.70 15.84 -0.98
CA GLU A 47 -16.33 16.83 -0.10
C GLU A 47 -16.22 18.28 -0.67
N ILE A 48 -15.30 18.52 -1.61
CA ILE A 48 -15.02 19.86 -2.16
C ILE A 48 -15.57 20.02 -3.58
N CYS A 49 -15.33 19.04 -4.45
CA CYS A 49 -15.62 19.13 -5.88
C CYS A 49 -15.95 17.76 -6.49
N THR A 50 -16.27 17.72 -7.79
CA THR A 50 -16.56 16.44 -8.45
C THR A 50 -15.29 15.62 -8.63
N VAL A 51 -15.26 14.41 -8.09
CA VAL A 51 -14.14 13.47 -8.26
C VAL A 51 -14.59 12.26 -9.09
N LYS A 52 -13.79 11.93 -10.11
CA LYS A 52 -13.91 10.70 -10.88
C LYS A 52 -12.71 9.81 -10.59
N GLU A 53 -12.96 8.67 -9.99
CA GLU A 53 -11.94 7.63 -9.79
C GLU A 53 -11.86 6.72 -11.02
N VAL A 54 -10.64 6.31 -11.37
CA VAL A 54 -10.37 5.27 -12.37
C VAL A 54 -9.38 4.27 -11.79
N HIS A 55 -9.82 3.04 -11.60
CA HIS A 55 -8.94 1.96 -11.21
C HIS A 55 -8.10 1.51 -12.41
N THR A 56 -6.78 1.66 -12.30
CA THR A 56 -5.83 1.38 -13.40
C THR A 56 -5.13 0.04 -13.26
N TYR A 57 -5.07 -0.50 -12.04
CA TYR A 57 -4.52 -1.83 -11.74
C TYR A 57 -5.16 -2.38 -10.45
N LYS A 58 -5.02 -3.68 -10.24
CA LYS A 58 -5.40 -4.36 -9.00
C LYS A 58 -4.23 -5.24 -8.54
N THR A 59 -3.96 -5.24 -7.24
CA THR A 59 -3.00 -6.18 -6.66
C THR A 59 -3.71 -7.51 -6.47
N GLU A 60 -3.17 -8.57 -7.05
CA GLU A 60 -3.62 -9.95 -6.85
C GLU A 60 -2.55 -10.71 -6.07
N ILE A 61 -2.99 -11.71 -5.30
CA ILE A 61 -2.10 -12.62 -4.60
C ILE A 61 -1.59 -13.66 -5.60
N GLU A 62 -0.29 -13.91 -5.58
CA GLU A 62 0.38 -14.94 -6.36
C GLU A 62 1.02 -15.92 -5.38
N ASP A 63 0.55 -17.17 -5.38
CA ASP A 63 0.94 -18.21 -4.41
C ASP A 63 1.80 -19.31 -5.03
N LYS A 64 2.18 -19.19 -6.31
CA LYS A 64 2.99 -20.17 -7.04
C LYS A 64 4.27 -20.65 -6.33
N TYR A 65 4.89 -19.81 -5.49
CA TYR A 65 6.14 -20.12 -4.79
C TYR A 65 5.95 -20.43 -3.31
N LYS A 66 4.71 -20.68 -2.86
CA LYS A 66 4.39 -20.92 -1.46
C LYS A 66 5.24 -22.04 -0.85
N GLU A 67 5.29 -23.21 -1.47
CA GLU A 67 6.03 -24.35 -0.92
C GLU A 67 7.53 -24.09 -0.86
N GLU A 68 8.08 -23.40 -1.88
CA GLU A 68 9.50 -23.03 -1.93
C GLU A 68 9.86 -22.05 -0.83
N ILE A 69 9.02 -21.03 -0.60
CA ILE A 69 9.19 -20.06 0.48
C ILE A 69 9.14 -20.77 1.84
N ILE A 70 8.16 -21.65 2.06
CA ILE A 70 8.06 -22.42 3.32
C ILE A 70 9.31 -23.31 3.52
N ALA A 71 9.83 -23.94 2.46
CA ALA A 71 11.05 -24.72 2.54
C ALA A 71 12.28 -23.85 2.90
N LEU A 72 12.45 -22.70 2.25
CA LEU A 72 13.53 -21.75 2.54
C LEU A 72 13.48 -21.23 3.98
N LEU A 73 12.28 -20.93 4.49
CA LEU A 73 12.07 -20.58 5.89
C LEU A 73 12.47 -21.74 6.79
N ASN A 74 12.05 -22.98 6.46
CA ASN A 74 12.33 -24.18 7.24
C ASN A 74 13.80 -24.58 7.32
N GLU A 75 14.58 -24.30 6.28
CA GLU A 75 16.00 -24.64 6.24
C GLU A 75 16.92 -23.62 6.96
N ASN A 76 16.35 -22.58 7.61
CA ASN A 76 17.10 -21.46 8.20
C ASN A 76 18.04 -20.76 7.20
N ASN A 77 17.68 -20.75 5.91
CA ASN A 77 18.47 -20.14 4.84
C ASN A 77 18.14 -18.65 4.63
N VAL A 78 17.35 -18.04 5.51
CA VAL A 78 16.87 -16.66 5.40
C VAL A 78 16.99 -15.93 6.75
N ASP A 79 17.87 -14.94 6.81
CA ASP A 79 18.05 -14.10 8.01
C ASP A 79 17.10 -12.89 8.03
N TYR A 80 16.72 -12.38 6.86
CA TYR A 80 15.92 -11.17 6.72
C TYR A 80 14.89 -11.29 5.60
N ILE A 81 13.70 -10.74 5.84
CA ILE A 81 12.65 -10.59 4.84
C ILE A 81 12.32 -9.10 4.74
N THR A 82 12.44 -8.55 3.53
CA THR A 82 12.15 -7.14 3.27
C THR A 82 10.88 -6.98 2.46
N PHE A 83 10.06 -6.01 2.84
CA PHE A 83 8.78 -5.72 2.20
C PHE A 83 8.81 -4.34 1.55
N THR A 84 8.26 -4.22 0.35
CA THR A 84 8.23 -2.95 -0.41
C THR A 84 6.95 -2.16 -0.18
N SER A 85 5.91 -2.79 0.37
CA SER A 85 4.64 -2.14 0.75
C SER A 85 3.95 -2.89 1.89
N SER A 86 3.04 -2.23 2.60
CA SER A 86 2.23 -2.89 3.64
C SER A 86 1.39 -4.05 3.08
N SER A 87 0.89 -3.94 1.84
CA SER A 87 0.13 -5.02 1.20
C SER A 87 0.98 -6.27 0.97
N THR A 88 2.29 -6.11 0.76
CA THR A 88 3.19 -7.27 0.60
C THR A 88 3.38 -8.05 1.91
N VAL A 89 3.26 -7.38 3.07
CA VAL A 89 3.26 -8.06 4.38
C VAL A 89 1.98 -8.88 4.56
N SER A 90 0.81 -8.27 4.34
CA SER A 90 -0.48 -8.97 4.47
C SER A 90 -0.55 -10.18 3.54
N ASN A 91 -0.23 -9.98 2.26
CA ASN A 91 -0.24 -11.07 1.28
C ASN A 91 0.74 -12.19 1.66
N PHE A 92 1.92 -11.85 2.17
CA PHE A 92 2.90 -12.85 2.60
C PHE A 92 2.35 -13.72 3.74
N ILE A 93 1.75 -13.10 4.76
CA ILE A 93 1.12 -13.81 5.88
C ILE A 93 -0.02 -14.70 5.39
N ASP A 94 -0.87 -14.20 4.49
CA ASP A 94 -2.00 -14.95 3.94
C ASP A 94 -1.53 -16.19 3.13
N ILE A 95 -0.43 -16.05 2.38
CA ILE A 95 0.13 -17.15 1.59
C ILE A 95 0.74 -18.23 2.49
N ILE A 96 1.65 -17.86 3.39
CA ILE A 96 2.45 -18.83 4.14
C ILE A 96 1.76 -19.32 5.41
N GLY A 97 0.81 -18.57 5.95
CA GLY A 97 0.15 -18.84 7.21
C GLY A 97 0.97 -18.39 8.42
N VAL A 98 0.28 -17.84 9.42
CA VAL A 98 0.87 -17.29 10.66
C VAL A 98 1.74 -18.29 11.41
N ASP A 99 1.36 -19.58 11.40
CA ASP A 99 2.09 -20.63 12.13
C ASP A 99 3.54 -20.79 11.65
N ASN A 100 3.78 -20.65 10.34
CA ASN A 100 5.12 -20.72 9.75
C ASN A 100 6.00 -19.49 10.07
N ILE A 101 5.42 -18.43 10.63
CA ILE A 101 6.11 -17.19 11.01
C ILE A 101 6.45 -17.20 12.51
N LEU A 102 5.50 -17.63 13.35
CA LEU A 102 5.61 -17.56 14.81
C LEU A 102 6.65 -18.52 15.39
N GLU A 103 6.94 -19.64 14.73
CA GLU A 103 8.01 -20.56 15.16
C GLU A 103 9.42 -19.93 15.10
N ARG A 104 9.57 -18.75 14.47
CA ARG A 104 10.88 -18.11 14.21
C ARG A 104 10.97 -16.63 14.56
N ALA A 105 9.91 -16.04 15.09
CA ALA A 105 9.99 -14.69 15.62
C ALA A 105 10.74 -14.72 16.96
N ASP A 106 12.08 -14.76 16.91
CA ASP A 106 12.88 -14.17 17.99
C ASP A 106 12.58 -12.66 17.95
N VAL A 107 11.50 -12.28 18.62
CA VAL A 107 11.20 -10.88 18.90
C VAL A 107 12.24 -10.45 19.93
N GLY A 108 13.40 -10.03 19.44
CA GLY A 108 14.40 -9.35 20.25
C GLY A 108 13.73 -8.16 20.91
N ASP A 109 13.48 -8.30 22.21
CA ASP A 109 13.03 -7.24 23.11
C ASP A 109 14.09 -6.13 23.05
N MET A 110 13.85 -5.14 22.20
CA MET A 110 14.63 -3.90 22.16
C MET A 110 14.13 -3.02 23.32
N ARG A 111 14.51 -3.40 24.53
CA ARG A 111 14.61 -2.48 25.68
C ARG A 111 15.93 -1.75 25.65
#